data_AF-A0A3D2KIZ6-F1
#
_entry.id   AF-A0A3D2KIZ6-F1
#
_cell.length_a   1.000
_cell.length_b   1.000
_cell.length_c   1.000
_cell.angle_alpha   90.00
_cell.angle_beta   90.00
_cell.angle_gamma   90.00
#
_symmetry.space_group_name_H-M   'P 1'
#
loop_
_entity.id
_entity.type
_entity.pdbx_description
1 polymer ?
#
loop_
_entity_poly.entity_id
_entity_poly.type
_entity_poly.pdbx_seq_one_letter_code
_entity_poly.pdbx_strand_id
1 'polypeptide(L)'
;MPDSASTSEKQDGLPLQERFFGVQWRLLSSHVKVALGAAALSALLVGGAALRDAGPGAVVLWGALAVLGALVLGAAVGLRLSRGLKLRLREVGRFASALARGEYGSRIQPGQPDEIGLLEQELNAMAESLEEAIGGLRSLAERNRRLAEEAGRLAALEERTRLARDLHDTVNQQVFSLSMQAAAARRRLEGADGDPARVSEVAAALADIEALARSAHKQMRDLILELR
;
A
#
# COMPACT_ATOMS: atom_id res chain seq x y z
N MET A 1 2.78 -19.91 33.51
CA MET A 1 4.13 -19.53 33.96
C MET A 1 5.08 -20.64 33.57
N PRO A 2 6.30 -20.37 33.06
CA PRO A 2 7.12 -19.14 33.17
C PRO A 2 6.68 -18.09 32.14
N ASP A 3 6.78 -16.77 32.29
CA ASP A 3 7.64 -15.81 32.98
C ASP A 3 9.12 -15.78 32.55
N SER A 4 9.38 -14.96 31.53
CA SER A 4 10.65 -14.28 31.31
C SER A 4 10.38 -12.99 30.55
N ALA A 5 10.53 -11.90 31.29
CA ALA A 5 10.43 -10.52 30.88
C ALA A 5 11.62 -10.05 29.99
N SER A 6 11.51 -8.79 29.58
CA SER A 6 12.51 -7.91 28.93
C SER A 6 12.61 -8.11 27.40
N THR A 7 12.21 -7.16 26.56
CA THR A 7 12.56 -5.74 26.58
C THR A 7 11.56 -4.95 25.72
N SER A 8 10.58 -4.31 26.37
CA SER A 8 9.80 -3.20 25.78
C SER A 8 10.06 -1.92 26.57
N GLU A 9 11.33 -1.70 26.89
CA GLU A 9 11.82 -0.51 27.56
C GLU A 9 12.83 0.16 26.62
N LYS A 10 12.30 1.07 25.81
CA LYS A 10 12.93 2.28 25.25
C LYS A 10 12.18 2.74 24.00
N GLN A 11 10.99 3.29 24.22
CA GLN A 11 10.74 4.59 23.61
C GLN A 11 10.43 5.51 24.78
N ASP A 12 11.53 6.02 25.36
CA ASP A 12 11.50 7.31 26.03
C ASP A 12 10.67 8.23 25.14
N GLY A 13 9.47 8.58 25.61
CA GLY A 13 8.79 9.76 25.11
C GLY A 13 9.75 10.90 25.34
N LEU A 14 10.49 11.24 24.28
CA LEU A 14 11.48 12.30 24.28
C LEU A 14 10.80 13.51 24.92
N PRO A 15 11.43 14.12 25.93
CA PRO A 15 10.79 15.21 26.65
C PRO A 15 10.49 16.30 25.62
N LEU A 16 9.22 16.74 25.58
CA LEU A 16 8.77 17.94 24.86
C LEU A 16 9.38 19.22 25.48
N GLN A 17 10.68 19.23 25.79
CA GLN A 17 11.37 20.24 26.61
C GLN A 17 12.64 20.84 26.02
N GLU A 18 13.12 20.47 24.84
CA GLU A 18 14.17 21.27 24.19
C GLU A 18 13.55 22.22 23.15
N ARG A 19 12.93 23.28 23.69
CA ARG A 19 13.09 24.66 23.25
C ARG A 19 13.34 24.81 21.73
N PHE A 20 12.31 25.24 21.00
CA PHE A 20 12.28 25.77 19.62
C PHE A 20 13.30 26.91 19.31
N PHE A 21 14.57 26.73 19.66
CA PHE A 21 15.62 27.75 19.71
C PHE A 21 16.75 27.42 18.73
N GLY A 22 16.52 26.67 17.66
CA GLY A 22 17.56 26.36 16.67
C GLY A 22 17.66 27.45 15.62
N VAL A 23 16.73 27.44 14.67
CA VAL A 23 16.65 28.39 13.55
C VAL A 23 16.35 29.79 14.06
N GLN A 24 15.40 29.95 15.00
CA GLN A 24 15.03 31.27 15.54
C GLN A 24 16.19 31.91 16.30
N TRP A 25 16.90 31.17 17.15
CA TRP A 25 18.05 31.69 17.88
C TRP A 25 19.25 31.93 16.98
N ARG A 26 19.47 31.09 15.96
CA ARG A 26 20.51 31.32 14.95
C ARG A 26 20.22 32.60 14.15
N LEU A 27 18.96 32.82 13.76
CA LEU A 27 18.49 34.07 13.16
C LEU A 27 18.75 35.25 14.10
N LEU A 28 18.23 35.20 15.32
CA LEU A 28 18.36 36.28 16.29
C LEU A 28 19.82 36.59 16.62
N SER A 29 20.62 35.58 16.95
CA SER A 29 22.04 35.74 17.28
C SER A 29 22.86 36.27 16.10
N SER A 30 22.53 35.92 14.85
CA SER A 30 23.21 36.49 13.67
C SER A 30 22.92 37.97 13.51
N HIS A 31 21.67 38.41 13.68
CA HIS A 31 21.29 39.83 13.61
C HIS A 31 21.90 40.61 14.78
N VAL A 32 21.86 40.07 16.00
CA VAL A 32 22.46 40.69 17.19
C VAL A 32 23.97 40.86 17.02
N LYS A 33 24.69 39.85 16.52
CA LYS A 33 26.15 39.95 16.26
C LYS A 33 26.49 41.02 15.23
N VAL A 34 25.72 41.09 14.13
CA VAL A 34 25.90 42.13 13.10
C VAL A 34 25.62 43.52 13.68
N ALA A 35 24.53 43.68 14.45
CA ALA A 35 24.17 44.95 15.05
C ALA A 35 25.21 45.43 16.08
N LEU A 36 25.67 44.55 16.98
CA LEU A 36 26.70 44.87 17.97
C LEU A 36 28.04 45.20 17.29
N GLY A 37 28.44 44.44 16.26
CA GLY A 37 29.66 44.69 15.51
C GLY A 37 29.63 46.04 14.77
N ALA A 38 28.49 46.37 14.16
CA ALA A 38 28.26 47.66 13.51
C ALA A 38 28.32 48.82 14.52
N ALA A 39 27.68 48.69 15.67
CA ALA A 39 27.69 49.70 16.72
C ALA A 39 29.10 49.93 17.28
N ALA A 40 29.85 48.85 17.56
CA ALA A 40 31.22 48.93 18.06
C ALA A 40 32.17 49.58 17.04
N LEU A 41 32.08 49.19 15.76
CA LEU A 41 32.89 49.78 14.68
C LEU A 41 32.58 51.27 14.51
N SER A 42 31.30 51.65 14.57
CA SER A 42 30.89 53.05 14.47
C SER A 42 31.44 53.87 15.64
N ALA A 43 31.34 53.36 16.87
CA ALA A 43 31.89 54.03 18.06
C ALA A 43 33.41 54.20 17.99
N LEU A 44 34.15 53.18 17.52
CA LEU A 44 35.60 53.23 17.37
C LEU A 44 36.03 54.25 16.29
N LEU A 45 35.34 54.29 15.15
CA LEU A 45 35.66 55.21 14.07
C LEU A 45 35.34 56.66 14.44
N VAL A 46 34.18 56.91 15.05
CA VAL A 46 33.77 58.25 15.51
C VAL A 46 34.67 58.72 16.65
N GLY A 47 34.91 57.89 17.67
CA GLY A 47 35.79 58.21 18.79
C GLY A 47 37.24 58.45 18.36
N GLY A 48 37.76 57.62 17.45
CA GLY A 48 39.11 57.77 16.89
C GLY A 48 39.27 59.02 16.03
N ALA A 49 38.24 59.44 15.29
CA ALA A 49 38.24 60.70 14.55
C ALA A 49 38.21 61.90 15.51
N ALA A 50 37.39 61.85 16.57
CA ALA A 50 37.31 62.91 17.57
C ALA A 50 38.62 63.10 18.34
N LEU A 51 39.30 62.01 18.72
CA LEU A 51 40.59 62.06 19.42
C LEU A 51 41.74 62.63 18.57
N ARG A 52 41.57 62.74 17.25
CA ARG A 52 42.59 63.27 16.32
C ARG A 52 42.34 64.74 15.93
N ASP A 53 41.42 65.43 16.61
CA ASP A 53 40.94 66.77 16.22
C ASP A 53 40.51 66.83 14.74
N ALA A 54 39.97 65.72 14.23
CA ALA A 54 39.49 65.67 12.86
C ALA A 54 38.28 66.62 12.71
N GLY A 55 38.25 67.42 11.65
CA GLY A 55 37.14 68.33 11.38
C GLY A 55 35.79 67.59 11.29
N PRO A 56 34.66 68.30 11.50
CA PRO A 56 33.33 67.69 11.60
C PRO A 56 32.93 66.87 10.36
N GLY A 57 33.43 67.24 9.17
CA GLY A 57 33.21 66.49 7.94
C GLY A 57 33.81 65.08 7.96
N ALA A 58 34.97 64.89 8.59
CA ALA A 58 35.61 63.58 8.71
C ALA A 58 34.80 62.64 9.62
N VAL A 59 34.25 63.17 10.72
CA VAL A 59 33.40 62.41 11.65
C VAL A 59 32.13 61.92 10.95
N VAL A 60 31.47 62.79 10.18
CA VAL A 60 30.28 62.44 9.40
C VAL A 60 30.60 61.38 8.34
N LEU A 61 31.72 61.53 7.61
CA LEU A 61 32.13 60.57 6.57
C LEU A 61 32.38 59.17 7.15
N TRP A 62 33.14 59.07 8.25
CA TRP A 62 33.42 57.78 8.88
C TRP A 62 32.18 57.13 9.49
N GLY A 63 31.28 57.93 10.07
CA GLY A 63 29.97 57.45 10.53
C GLY A 63 29.12 56.90 9.37
N ALA A 64 29.06 57.60 8.24
CA ALA A 64 28.33 57.15 7.06
C ALA A 64 28.90 55.85 6.48
N LEU A 65 30.24 55.72 6.39
CA LEU A 65 30.90 54.49 5.95
C LEU A 65 30.63 53.31 6.88
N ALA A 66 30.59 53.53 8.19
CA ALA A 66 30.27 52.49 9.17
C ALA A 66 28.82 51.98 9.00
N VAL A 67 27.85 52.88 8.81
CA VAL A 67 26.45 52.52 8.54
C VAL A 67 26.33 51.73 7.23
N LEU A 68 26.99 52.18 6.16
CA LEU A 68 26.98 51.48 4.88
C LEU A 68 27.56 50.06 5.01
N GLY A 69 28.70 49.92 5.70
CA GLY A 69 29.31 48.62 5.96
C GLY A 69 28.40 47.67 6.75
N ALA A 70 27.70 48.19 7.76
CA ALA A 70 26.73 47.43 8.54
C ALA A 70 25.56 46.92 7.68
N LEU A 71 25.04 47.75 6.78
CA LEU A 71 23.97 47.36 5.85
C LEU A 71 24.42 46.25 4.89
N VAL A 72 25.62 46.38 4.32
CA VAL A 72 26.18 45.36 3.41
C VAL A 72 26.41 44.03 4.13
N LEU A 73 26.98 44.05 5.34
CA LEU A 73 27.19 42.85 6.14
C LEU A 73 25.86 42.20 6.55
N GLY A 74 24.88 43.00 6.98
CA GLY A 74 23.54 42.52 7.31
C GLY A 74 22.86 41.84 6.12
N ALA A 75 22.93 42.46 4.93
CA ALA A 75 22.40 41.88 3.70
C ALA A 75 23.12 40.58 3.33
N ALA A 76 24.45 40.52 3.44
CA ALA A 76 25.23 39.32 3.14
C ALA A 76 24.88 38.14 4.07
N VAL A 77 24.78 38.39 5.38
CA VAL A 77 24.38 37.38 6.37
C VAL A 77 22.93 36.94 6.13
N GLY A 78 22.02 37.89 5.90
CA GLY A 78 20.62 37.61 5.58
C GLY A 78 20.48 36.71 4.35
N LEU A 79 21.13 37.06 3.24
CA LEU A 79 21.10 36.25 2.02
C LEU A 79 21.69 34.86 2.21
N ARG A 80 22.79 34.72 2.99
CA ARG A 80 23.41 33.42 3.27
C ARG A 80 22.44 32.51 4.04
N LEU A 81 21.78 33.06 5.05
CA LEU A 81 20.84 32.34 5.89
C LEU A 81 19.54 31.98 5.14
N SER A 82 18.98 32.92 4.39
CA SER A 82 17.80 32.69 3.54
C SER A 82 18.05 31.61 2.48
N ARG A 83 19.24 31.59 1.87
CA ARG A 83 19.62 30.54 0.90
C ARG A 83 19.65 29.16 1.55
N GLY A 84 20.25 29.02 2.72
CA GLY A 84 20.29 27.74 3.45
C GLY A 84 18.89 27.21 3.79
N LEU A 85 18.03 28.08 4.33
CA LEU A 85 16.64 27.75 4.65
C LEU A 85 15.84 27.32 3.41
N LYS A 86 15.97 28.07 2.32
CA LYS A 86 15.27 27.79 1.05
C LYS A 86 15.65 26.44 0.45
N LEU A 87 16.92 26.05 0.54
CA LEU A 87 17.39 24.77 0.00
C LEU A 87 16.80 23.58 0.77
N ARG A 88 16.82 23.63 2.11
CA ARG A 88 16.23 22.56 2.96
C ARG A 88 14.72 22.45 2.76
N LEU A 89 14.00 23.57 2.72
CA LEU A 89 12.56 23.55 2.46
C LEU A 89 12.22 22.98 1.07
N ARG A 90 13.03 23.26 0.05
CA ARG A 90 12.88 22.65 -1.28
C ARG A 90 13.14 21.15 -1.27
N GLU A 91 14.07 20.68 -0.45
CA GLU A 91 14.37 19.26 -0.30
C GLU A 91 13.22 18.52 0.39
N VAL A 92 12.70 19.07 1.49
CA VAL A 92 11.48 18.59 2.14
C VAL A 92 10.30 18.55 1.18
N GLY A 93 10.09 19.60 0.38
CA GLY A 93 9.02 19.63 -0.64
C GLY A 93 9.20 18.57 -1.73
N ARG A 94 10.45 18.35 -2.21
CA ARG A 94 10.76 17.28 -3.17
C ARG A 94 10.50 15.89 -2.58
N PHE A 95 10.88 15.69 -1.33
CA PHE A 95 10.62 14.45 -0.61
C PHE A 95 9.14 14.15 -0.45
N ALA A 96 8.37 15.13 0.03
CA ALA A 96 6.91 14.99 0.14
C ALA A 96 6.26 14.68 -1.23
N SER A 97 6.76 15.30 -2.30
CA SER A 97 6.30 15.01 -3.67
C SER A 97 6.65 13.60 -4.12
N ALA A 98 7.84 13.09 -3.77
CA ALA A 98 8.24 11.71 -4.07
C ALA A 98 7.34 10.71 -3.32
N LEU A 99 7.08 10.97 -2.03
CA LEU A 99 6.18 10.17 -1.20
C LEU A 99 4.75 10.13 -1.78
N ALA A 100 4.24 11.27 -2.25
CA ALA A 100 2.95 11.37 -2.92
C ALA A 100 2.87 10.60 -4.26
N ARG A 101 4.01 10.39 -4.93
CA ARG A 101 4.09 9.54 -6.14
C ARG A 101 4.27 8.06 -5.83
N GLY A 102 4.30 7.67 -4.55
CA GLY A 102 4.45 6.28 -4.12
C GLY A 102 5.90 5.82 -3.93
N GLU A 103 6.87 6.74 -3.95
CA GLU A 103 8.28 6.44 -3.69
C GLU A 103 8.55 6.34 -2.17
N TYR A 104 7.87 5.41 -1.48
CA TYR A 104 7.88 5.31 -0.01
C TYR A 104 9.24 4.94 0.61
N GLY A 105 10.15 4.34 -0.16
CA GLY A 105 11.51 4.02 0.29
C GLY A 105 12.50 5.20 0.28
N SER A 106 12.07 6.37 -0.21
CA SER A 106 12.89 7.59 -0.18
C SER A 106 13.11 8.04 1.28
N ARG A 107 14.25 8.67 1.58
CA ARG A 107 14.57 9.27 2.89
C ARG A 107 15.32 10.58 2.71
N ILE A 108 15.10 11.53 3.61
CA ILE A 108 15.90 12.76 3.72
C ILE A 108 17.05 12.51 4.70
N GLN A 109 18.25 13.03 4.43
CA GLN A 109 19.30 13.09 5.45
C GLN A 109 19.06 14.32 6.34
N PRO A 110 18.74 14.14 7.64
CA PRO A 110 18.50 15.27 8.51
C PRO A 110 19.73 16.16 8.58
N GLY A 111 19.52 17.46 8.40
CA GLY A 111 20.56 18.47 8.47
C GLY A 111 20.93 18.81 9.92
N GLN A 112 21.05 20.10 10.21
CA GLN A 112 21.35 20.55 11.57
C GLN A 112 20.21 20.19 12.53
N PRO A 113 20.51 19.92 13.82
CA PRO A 113 19.51 19.64 14.86
C PRO A 113 18.80 20.94 15.27
N ASP A 114 18.07 21.51 14.32
CA ASP A 114 17.16 22.63 14.48
C ASP A 114 15.72 22.17 14.17
N GLU A 115 14.74 23.07 14.20
CA GLU A 115 13.33 22.75 14.00
C GLU A 115 13.06 22.11 12.64
N ILE A 116 13.89 22.42 11.63
CA ILE A 116 13.80 21.80 10.30
C ILE A 116 14.43 20.41 10.33
N GLY A 117 15.50 20.22 11.10
CA GLY A 117 16.07 18.89 11.34
C GLY A 117 15.08 17.95 12.00
N LEU A 118 14.33 18.46 12.99
CA LEU A 118 13.24 17.71 13.61
C LEU A 118 12.14 17.38 12.60
N LEU A 119 11.70 18.36 11.80
CA LEU A 119 10.73 18.11 10.73
C LEU A 119 11.21 17.04 9.74
N GLU A 120 12.49 17.08 9.34
CA GLU A 120 13.09 16.07 8.45
C GLU A 120 13.08 14.67 9.09
N GLN A 121 13.33 14.56 10.41
CA GLN A 121 13.25 13.30 11.15
C GLN A 121 11.82 12.77 11.24
N GLU A 122 10.85 13.61 11.62
CA GLU A 122 9.43 13.25 11.70
C GLU A 122 8.88 12.82 10.34
N LEU A 123 9.28 13.50 9.26
CA LEU A 123 8.91 13.11 7.90
C LEU A 123 9.49 11.76 7.49
N ASN A 124 10.71 11.43 7.92
CA ASN A 124 11.29 10.10 7.68
C ASN A 124 10.53 9.01 8.44
N ALA A 125 10.19 9.25 9.72
CA ALA A 125 9.41 8.30 10.52
C ALA A 125 8.01 8.06 9.91
N MET A 126 7.38 9.12 9.41
CA MET A 126 6.12 9.01 8.67
C MET A 126 6.30 8.19 7.36
N ALA A 127 7.39 8.40 6.61
CA ALA A 127 7.65 7.64 5.39
C ALA A 127 7.90 6.15 5.66
N GLU A 128 8.63 5.83 6.74
CA GLU A 128 8.82 4.46 7.21
C GLU A 128 7.48 3.80 7.59
N SER A 129 6.64 4.50 8.35
CA SER A 129 5.31 4.00 8.73
C SER A 129 4.42 3.74 7.51
N LEU A 130 4.48 4.60 6.49
CA LEU A 130 3.76 4.40 5.23
C LEU A 130 4.30 3.22 4.42
N GLU A 131 5.62 3.07 4.36
CA GLU A 131 6.27 1.95 3.67
C GLU A 131 5.86 0.61 4.30
N GLU A 132 5.88 0.52 5.63
CA GLU A 132 5.42 -0.66 6.37
C GLU A 132 3.93 -0.95 6.12
N ALA A 133 3.07 0.07 6.20
CA ALA A 133 1.63 -0.07 5.97
C ALA A 133 1.33 -0.59 4.55
N ILE A 134 1.98 -0.02 3.53
CA ILE A 134 1.83 -0.46 2.13
C ILE A 134 2.38 -1.87 1.94
N GLY A 135 3.51 -2.22 2.57
CA GLY A 135 4.05 -3.57 2.59
C GLY A 135 3.06 -4.58 3.18
N GLY A 136 2.43 -4.22 4.31
CA GLY A 136 1.38 -5.02 4.95
C GLY A 136 0.17 -5.22 4.05
N LEU A 137 -0.34 -4.16 3.43
CA LEU A 137 -1.48 -4.24 2.50
C LEU A 137 -1.18 -5.14 1.29
N ARG A 138 0.02 -5.04 0.70
CA ARG A 138 0.45 -5.92 -0.40
C ARG A 138 0.48 -7.39 0.02
N SER A 139 1.02 -7.68 1.20
CA SER A 139 1.05 -9.04 1.75
C SER A 139 -0.37 -9.58 1.97
N LEU A 140 -1.27 -8.75 2.51
CA LEU A 140 -2.67 -9.13 2.71
C LEU A 140 -3.39 -9.39 1.39
N ALA A 141 -3.20 -8.52 0.39
CA ALA A 141 -3.79 -8.67 -0.93
C ALA A 141 -3.34 -9.98 -1.61
N GLU A 142 -2.06 -10.32 -1.51
CA GLU A 142 -1.51 -11.57 -2.04
C GLU A 142 -2.07 -12.80 -1.31
N ARG A 143 -2.23 -12.75 0.01
CA ARG A 143 -2.89 -13.81 0.78
C ARG A 143 -4.35 -13.98 0.36
N ASN A 144 -5.08 -12.87 0.21
CA ASN A 144 -6.47 -12.89 -0.23
C ASN A 144 -6.62 -13.50 -1.62
N ARG A 145 -5.73 -13.15 -2.56
CA ARG A 145 -5.70 -13.73 -3.90
C ARG A 145 -5.53 -15.25 -3.85
N ARG A 146 -4.59 -15.74 -3.04
CA ARG A 146 -4.35 -17.19 -2.88
C ARG A 146 -5.56 -17.90 -2.27
N LEU A 147 -6.16 -17.32 -1.24
CA LEU A 147 -7.37 -17.88 -0.61
C LEU A 147 -8.54 -17.92 -1.60
N ALA A 148 -8.71 -16.88 -2.42
CA ALA A 148 -9.74 -16.86 -3.45
C ALA A 148 -9.50 -17.96 -4.52
N GLU A 149 -8.25 -18.17 -4.94
CA GLU A 149 -7.88 -19.25 -5.86
C GLU A 149 -8.15 -20.64 -5.27
N GLU A 150 -7.81 -20.86 -3.99
CA GLU A 150 -8.09 -22.11 -3.28
C GLU A 150 -9.58 -22.34 -3.12
N ALA A 151 -10.34 -21.32 -2.70
CA ALA A 151 -11.80 -21.39 -2.59
C ALA A 151 -12.45 -21.74 -3.94
N GLY A 152 -11.98 -21.12 -5.04
CA GLY A 152 -12.45 -21.45 -6.39
C GLY A 152 -12.16 -22.90 -6.79
N ARG A 153 -10.99 -23.44 -6.44
CA ARG A 153 -10.65 -24.85 -6.68
C ARG A 153 -11.53 -25.80 -5.87
N LEU A 154 -11.77 -25.49 -4.60
CA LEU A 154 -12.63 -26.30 -3.73
C LEU A 154 -14.08 -26.29 -4.25
N ALA A 155 -14.62 -25.12 -4.59
CA ALA A 155 -15.96 -25.01 -5.17
C ALA A 155 -16.08 -25.82 -6.47
N ALA A 156 -15.07 -25.79 -7.35
CA ALA A 156 -15.08 -26.60 -8.57
C ALA A 156 -15.05 -28.12 -8.31
N LEU A 157 -14.35 -28.57 -7.24
CA LEU A 157 -14.33 -29.97 -6.83
C LEU A 157 -15.66 -30.41 -6.21
N GLU A 158 -16.26 -29.56 -5.38
CA GLU A 158 -17.59 -29.79 -4.81
C GLU A 158 -18.64 -29.89 -5.92
N GLU A 159 -18.59 -28.98 -6.89
CA GLU A 159 -19.44 -28.99 -8.08
C GLU A 159 -19.28 -30.31 -8.85
N ARG A 160 -18.04 -30.70 -9.17
CA ARG A 160 -17.76 -31.97 -9.86
C ARG A 160 -18.30 -33.18 -9.09
N THR A 161 -18.19 -33.18 -7.76
CA THR A 161 -18.67 -34.27 -6.91
C THR A 161 -20.19 -34.32 -6.89
N ARG A 162 -20.86 -33.17 -6.78
CA ARG A 162 -22.32 -33.07 -6.87
C ARG A 162 -22.81 -33.58 -8.22
N LEU A 163 -22.18 -33.14 -9.32
CA LEU A 163 -22.51 -33.57 -10.67
C LEU A 163 -22.31 -35.08 -10.87
N ALA A 164 -21.22 -35.65 -10.36
CA ALA A 164 -20.98 -37.09 -10.44
C ALA A 164 -22.09 -37.88 -9.74
N ARG A 165 -22.59 -37.38 -8.60
CA ARG A 165 -23.71 -37.99 -7.88
C ARG A 165 -25.02 -37.86 -8.66
N ASP A 166 -25.37 -36.67 -9.13
CA ASP A 166 -26.61 -36.43 -9.88
C ASP A 166 -26.66 -37.27 -11.16
N LEU A 167 -25.51 -37.38 -11.86
CA LEU A 167 -25.36 -38.25 -13.01
C LEU A 167 -25.51 -39.72 -12.62
N HIS A 168 -24.86 -40.17 -11.54
CA HIS A 168 -24.94 -41.56 -11.08
C HIS A 168 -26.38 -41.96 -10.69
N ASP A 169 -27.08 -41.11 -9.95
CA ASP A 169 -28.46 -41.34 -9.53
C ASP A 169 -29.38 -41.43 -10.77
N THR A 170 -29.21 -40.53 -11.74
CA THR A 170 -29.97 -40.54 -13.01
C THR A 170 -29.69 -41.81 -13.83
N VAL A 171 -28.41 -42.19 -13.98
CA VAL A 171 -28.00 -43.39 -14.72
C VAL A 171 -28.57 -44.65 -14.06
N ASN A 172 -28.49 -44.76 -12.74
CA ASN A 172 -29.03 -45.91 -12.02
C ASN A 172 -30.55 -46.03 -12.19
N GLN A 173 -31.29 -44.92 -12.13
CA GLN A 173 -32.74 -44.92 -12.36
C GLN A 173 -33.11 -45.38 -13.79
N GLN A 174 -32.35 -44.92 -14.79
CA GLN A 174 -32.55 -45.28 -16.20
C GLN A 174 -32.23 -46.77 -16.43
N VAL A 175 -31.09 -47.26 -15.92
CA VAL A 175 -30.70 -48.68 -16.01
C VAL A 175 -31.70 -49.58 -15.28
N PHE A 176 -32.18 -49.17 -14.11
CA PHE A 176 -33.21 -49.91 -13.38
C PHE A 176 -34.50 -50.03 -14.20
N SER A 177 -34.98 -48.93 -14.78
CA SER A 177 -36.18 -48.92 -15.62
C SER A 177 -36.02 -49.82 -16.86
N LEU A 178 -34.88 -49.74 -17.53
CA LEU A 178 -34.53 -50.63 -18.66
C LEU A 178 -34.53 -52.10 -18.24
N SER A 179 -33.94 -52.43 -17.08
CA SER A 179 -33.88 -53.80 -16.59
C SER A 179 -35.26 -54.39 -16.26
N MET A 180 -36.16 -53.58 -15.69
CA MET A 180 -37.55 -53.98 -15.41
C MET A 180 -38.35 -54.19 -16.69
N GLN A 181 -38.24 -53.29 -17.66
CA GLN A 181 -38.91 -53.45 -18.96
C GLN A 181 -38.39 -54.68 -19.71
N ALA A 182 -37.07 -54.92 -19.70
CA ALA A 182 -36.47 -56.11 -20.30
C ALA A 182 -36.94 -57.40 -19.62
N ALA A 183 -37.04 -57.42 -18.29
CA ALA A 183 -37.58 -58.57 -17.56
C ALA A 183 -39.06 -58.83 -17.89
N ALA A 184 -39.87 -57.77 -18.05
CA ALA A 184 -41.26 -57.88 -18.45
C ALA A 184 -41.41 -58.43 -19.89
N ALA A 185 -40.59 -57.93 -20.82
CA ALA A 185 -40.54 -58.43 -22.19
C ALA A 185 -40.13 -59.91 -22.25
N ARG A 186 -39.12 -60.31 -21.46
CA ARG A 186 -38.68 -61.72 -21.36
C ARG A 186 -39.79 -62.64 -20.84
N ARG A 187 -40.48 -62.26 -19.75
CA ARG A 187 -41.61 -63.05 -19.22
C ARG A 187 -42.75 -63.23 -20.22
N ARG A 188 -43.05 -62.18 -21.01
CA ARG A 188 -44.05 -62.27 -22.09
C ARG A 188 -43.64 -63.23 -23.19
N LEU A 189 -42.34 -63.27 -23.54
CA LEU A 189 -41.80 -64.20 -24.53
C LEU A 189 -41.82 -65.66 -24.05
N GLU A 190 -41.44 -65.90 -22.79
CA GLU A 190 -41.46 -67.23 -22.17
C GLU A 190 -42.87 -67.84 -22.13
N GLY A 191 -43.93 -67.01 -22.04
CA GLY A 191 -45.34 -67.45 -22.10
C GLY A 191 -45.98 -67.42 -23.49
N ALA A 192 -45.21 -67.15 -24.56
CA ALA A 192 -45.74 -67.00 -25.90
C ALA A 192 -45.93 -68.34 -26.65
N ASP A 193 -45.22 -69.42 -26.30
CA ASP A 193 -45.31 -70.77 -26.92
C ASP A 193 -45.41 -70.76 -28.48
N GLY A 194 -44.77 -69.78 -29.14
CA GLY A 194 -44.79 -69.63 -30.60
C GLY A 194 -46.01 -68.91 -31.19
N ASP A 195 -46.92 -68.37 -30.37
CA ASP A 195 -48.06 -67.55 -30.81
C ASP A 195 -47.56 -66.25 -31.50
N PRO A 196 -47.83 -66.06 -32.80
CA PRO A 196 -47.37 -64.89 -33.56
C PRO A 196 -47.82 -63.55 -32.96
N ALA A 197 -49.01 -63.49 -32.34
CA ALA A 197 -49.53 -62.27 -31.75
C ALA A 197 -48.72 -61.86 -30.51
N ARG A 198 -48.37 -62.82 -29.66
CA ARG A 198 -47.56 -62.58 -28.46
C ARG A 198 -46.10 -62.28 -28.77
N VAL A 199 -45.54 -62.90 -29.82
CA VAL A 199 -44.20 -62.56 -30.32
C VAL A 199 -44.16 -61.11 -30.83
N SER A 200 -45.21 -60.64 -31.51
CA SER A 200 -45.33 -59.24 -31.94
C SER A 200 -45.42 -58.27 -30.75
N GLU A 201 -46.11 -58.62 -29.67
CA GLU A 201 -46.15 -57.79 -28.45
C GLU A 201 -44.78 -57.69 -27.76
N VAL A 202 -43.98 -58.76 -27.77
CA VAL A 202 -42.61 -58.74 -27.23
C VAL A 202 -41.70 -57.88 -28.11
N ALA A 203 -41.84 -57.96 -29.43
CA ALA A 203 -41.09 -57.11 -30.36
C ALA A 203 -41.39 -55.62 -30.13
N ALA A 204 -42.66 -55.26 -29.87
CA ALA A 204 -43.04 -53.90 -29.48
C ALA A 204 -42.40 -53.48 -28.14
N ALA A 205 -42.44 -54.35 -27.12
CA ALA A 205 -41.81 -54.07 -25.82
C ALA A 205 -40.28 -53.89 -25.92
N LEU A 206 -39.61 -54.64 -26.80
CA LEU A 206 -38.18 -54.47 -27.09
C LEU A 206 -37.89 -53.13 -27.78
N ALA A 207 -38.77 -52.68 -28.70
CA ALA A 207 -38.65 -51.37 -29.33
C ALA A 207 -38.82 -50.22 -28.32
N ASP A 208 -39.71 -50.36 -27.33
CA ASP A 208 -39.87 -49.39 -26.25
C ASP A 208 -38.62 -49.29 -25.36
N ILE A 209 -37.99 -50.42 -25.02
CA ILE A 209 -36.72 -50.48 -24.29
C ILE A 209 -35.62 -49.76 -25.08
N GLU A 210 -35.53 -50.02 -26.38
CA GLU A 210 -34.54 -49.38 -27.24
C GLU A 210 -34.75 -47.85 -27.32
N ALA A 211 -36.00 -47.40 -27.43
CA ALA A 211 -36.36 -45.99 -27.40
C ALA A 211 -36.00 -45.34 -26.05
N LEU A 212 -36.27 -46.01 -24.93
CA LEU A 212 -35.93 -45.53 -23.59
C LEU A 212 -34.41 -45.42 -23.41
N ALA A 213 -33.65 -46.42 -23.89
CA ALA A 213 -32.19 -46.43 -23.83
C ALA A 213 -31.58 -45.30 -24.68
N ARG A 214 -32.12 -45.06 -25.88
CA ARG A 214 -31.70 -43.93 -26.73
C ARG A 214 -32.00 -42.58 -26.07
N SER A 215 -33.15 -42.43 -25.42
CA SER A 215 -33.52 -41.20 -24.68
C SER A 215 -32.61 -40.96 -23.48
N ALA A 216 -32.36 -41.99 -22.67
CA ALA A 216 -31.45 -41.97 -21.53
C ALA A 216 -30.03 -41.55 -21.93
N HIS A 217 -29.51 -42.14 -23.00
CA HIS A 217 -28.19 -41.83 -23.54
C HIS A 217 -28.10 -40.38 -24.05
N LYS A 218 -29.17 -39.88 -24.69
CA LYS A 218 -29.25 -38.48 -25.13
C LYS A 218 -29.24 -37.51 -23.93
N GLN A 219 -30.02 -37.79 -22.89
CA GLN A 219 -30.07 -36.95 -21.68
C GLN A 219 -28.71 -36.87 -20.99
N MET A 220 -28.01 -38.00 -20.81
CA MET A 220 -26.65 -37.99 -20.26
C MET A 220 -25.69 -37.14 -21.08
N ARG A 221 -25.75 -37.26 -22.41
CA ARG A 221 -24.88 -36.50 -23.31
C ARG A 221 -25.16 -35.00 -23.25
N ASP A 222 -26.44 -34.63 -23.22
CA ASP A 222 -26.86 -33.22 -23.13
C ASP A 222 -26.40 -32.63 -21.79
N LEU A 223 -26.53 -33.37 -20.68
CA LEU A 223 -26.00 -32.98 -19.36
C LEU A 223 -24.48 -32.78 -19.38
N ILE A 224 -23.72 -33.68 -20.03
CA ILE A 224 -22.26 -33.56 -20.15
C ILE A 224 -21.86 -32.35 -21.00
N LEU A 225 -22.66 -31.97 -21.99
CA LEU A 225 -22.39 -30.82 -22.87
C LEU A 225 -22.69 -29.47 -22.21
N GLU A 226 -23.69 -29.39 -21.34
CA GLU A 226 -23.96 -28.20 -20.51
C GLU A 226 -22.83 -27.88 -19.51
N LEU A 227 -21.93 -28.83 -19.28
CA LEU A 227 -20.87 -28.77 -18.28
C LEU A 227 -19.47 -28.47 -18.84
N ARG A 228 -19.36 -28.20 -20.14
CA ARG A 228 -18.09 -27.95 -20.84
C ARG A 228 -17.91 -26.47 -21.19
#